data_AF-A0A660N9Q4-F1
#
_entry.id   AF-A0A660N9Q4-F1
#
_cell.length_a   1.000
_cell.length_b   1.000
_cell.length_c   1.000
_cell.angle_alpha   90.00
_cell.angle_beta   90.00
_cell.angle_gamma   90.00
#
_symmetry.space_group_name_H-M   'P 1'
#
loop_
_entity.id
_entity.type
_entity.pdbx_description
1 polymer ?
#
loop_
_entity_poly.entity_id
_entity_poly.type
_entity_poly.pdbx_seq_one_letter_code
_entity_poly.pdbx_strand_id
1 'polypeptide(L)'
;MKRRYIFSDGIDRCFQMLLMASVVLFVAYPLLLVFFRPLSSYQNLWQENRVLLGNSVYTAAFSATFSTIIALMIAIYVGSAHQKIQKFFQILFVMTLVSPPFIGALVYIQLYGRRGVITYMLLHLHLNPYNRWGIISMQTMHFVALSTLLFMQYLRRMEVSILKAARGLGASWRECFYQVILPLLWPVIAVAWILSFMRSLSDFVTPAVIGGNYNTLAAEIYMQMIGYARLDKAAAMNSLLVVPAIFSLFLYLYLMKKGNKIYGVDGRVGGELLEWLRPEKKWRYFFGLVSIFYAIFMALQYLCIFVMGFLKSKKGRYYFTLDNLQKLLGYNIKSFWVSIKIALVVAVVGTFFALFFAYYVEKRRGWLKKVIYFLAMIPYVLPGTCF
;
A
#
# COMPACT_ATOMS: atom_id res chain seq x y z
N MET A 1 -12.73 -25.47 42.81
CA MET A 1 -12.52 -24.28 41.95
C MET A 1 -11.08 -24.08 41.42
N LYS A 2 -10.00 -24.41 42.16
CA LYS A 2 -8.60 -24.18 41.70
C LYS A 2 -8.10 -25.02 40.49
N ARG A 3 -8.63 -26.23 40.25
CA ARG A 3 -8.20 -27.09 39.12
C ARG A 3 -8.63 -26.61 37.73
N ARG A 4 -9.75 -25.86 37.62
CA ARG A 4 -10.23 -25.31 36.33
C ARG A 4 -9.37 -24.14 35.82
N TYR A 5 -8.67 -23.42 36.71
CA TYR A 5 -7.77 -22.32 36.34
C TYR A 5 -6.40 -22.80 35.85
N ILE A 6 -5.88 -23.93 36.34
CA ILE A 6 -4.57 -24.45 35.93
C ILE A 6 -4.63 -25.04 34.51
N PHE A 7 -5.75 -25.69 34.16
CA PHE A 7 -5.93 -26.27 32.82
C PHE A 7 -6.16 -25.18 31.76
N SER A 8 -6.88 -24.10 32.09
CA SER A 8 -7.01 -22.93 31.21
C SER A 8 -5.66 -22.21 31.03
N ASP A 9 -4.87 -22.07 32.09
CA ASP A 9 -3.54 -21.44 32.00
C ASP A 9 -2.56 -22.25 31.13
N GLY A 10 -2.64 -23.58 31.16
CA GLY A 10 -1.82 -24.45 30.31
C GLY A 10 -2.17 -24.33 28.83
N ILE A 11 -3.47 -24.37 28.49
CA ILE A 11 -3.97 -24.22 27.12
C ILE A 11 -3.61 -22.83 26.58
N ASP A 12 -3.82 -21.77 27.37
CA ASP A 12 -3.49 -20.40 26.98
C ASP A 12 -1.99 -20.23 26.70
N ARG A 13 -1.11 -20.81 27.52
CA ARG A 13 0.35 -20.78 27.27
C ARG A 13 0.73 -21.55 26.02
N CYS A 14 0.14 -22.73 25.80
CA CYS A 14 0.40 -23.53 24.63
C CYS A 14 0.00 -22.80 23.34
N PHE A 15 -1.17 -22.15 23.36
CA PHE A 15 -1.65 -21.35 22.25
C PHE A 15 -0.76 -20.12 21.99
N GLN A 16 -0.31 -19.44 23.04
CA GLN A 16 0.66 -18.35 22.90
C GLN A 16 1.99 -18.80 22.29
N MET A 17 2.51 -19.96 22.74
CA MET A 17 3.74 -20.53 22.18
C MET A 17 3.57 -20.86 20.70
N LEU A 18 2.41 -21.43 20.32
CA LEU A 18 2.10 -21.73 18.92
C LEU A 18 2.07 -20.47 18.04
N LEU A 19 1.42 -19.41 18.51
CA LEU A 19 1.38 -18.12 17.80
C LEU A 19 2.77 -17.52 17.63
N MET A 20 3.60 -17.55 18.68
CA MET A 20 4.97 -17.05 18.62
C MET A 20 5.86 -17.90 17.72
N ALA A 21 5.75 -19.22 17.83
CA ALA A 21 6.46 -20.15 16.97
C ALA A 21 6.10 -19.92 15.50
N SER A 22 4.83 -19.60 15.20
CA SER A 22 4.39 -19.27 13.84
C SER A 22 5.06 -18.00 13.31
N VAL A 23 5.13 -16.91 14.10
CA VAL A 23 5.83 -15.69 13.67
C VAL A 23 7.33 -15.95 13.49
N VAL A 24 7.95 -16.70 14.38
CA VAL A 24 9.38 -17.03 14.24
C VAL A 24 9.62 -17.91 13.01
N LEU A 25 8.82 -18.95 12.81
CA LEU A 25 8.97 -19.92 11.73
C LEU A 25 8.68 -19.33 10.34
N PHE A 26 7.64 -18.51 10.22
CA PHE A 26 7.20 -17.99 8.92
C PHE A 26 7.73 -16.59 8.59
N VAL A 27 8.26 -15.86 9.58
CA VAL A 27 8.81 -14.52 9.35
C VAL A 27 10.29 -14.45 9.68
N ALA A 28 10.68 -14.73 10.92
CA ALA A 28 12.06 -14.54 11.35
C ALA A 28 13.01 -15.53 10.65
N TYR A 29 12.60 -16.80 10.51
CA TYR A 29 13.43 -17.85 9.94
C TYR A 29 13.77 -17.63 8.46
N PRO A 30 12.81 -17.38 7.53
CA PRO A 30 13.14 -17.06 6.15
C PRO A 30 14.06 -15.85 6.03
N LEU A 31 13.82 -14.81 6.84
CA LEU A 31 14.66 -13.60 6.84
C LEU A 31 16.08 -13.87 7.31
N LEU A 32 16.28 -14.74 8.29
CA LEU A 32 17.62 -15.14 8.71
C LEU A 32 18.33 -15.91 7.57
N LEU A 33 17.62 -16.80 6.86
CA LEU A 33 18.18 -17.54 5.72
C LEU A 33 18.61 -16.66 4.54
N VAL A 34 18.11 -15.41 4.46
CA VAL A 34 18.59 -14.42 3.48
C VAL A 34 20.04 -14.02 3.76
N PHE A 35 20.48 -14.06 5.02
CA PHE A 35 21.85 -13.71 5.44
C PHE A 35 22.80 -14.93 5.50
N PHE A 36 22.25 -16.14 5.60
CA PHE A 36 23.04 -17.38 5.65
C PHE A 36 23.17 -18.02 4.26
N ARG A 37 23.87 -17.34 3.34
CA ARG A 37 24.17 -17.82 1.99
C ARG A 37 25.68 -17.97 1.75
N PRO A 38 26.11 -18.74 0.73
CA PRO A 38 27.53 -18.87 0.40
C PRO A 38 28.19 -17.49 0.23
N LEU A 39 29.41 -17.33 0.76
CA LEU A 39 30.12 -16.04 0.73
C LEU A 39 30.34 -15.53 -0.71
N SER A 40 30.46 -16.45 -1.68
CA SER A 40 30.54 -16.15 -3.11
C SER A 40 29.35 -15.32 -3.62
N SER A 41 28.16 -15.49 -3.02
CA SER A 41 26.96 -14.74 -3.40
C SER A 41 26.99 -13.28 -2.97
N TYR A 42 27.83 -12.93 -1.99
CA TYR A 42 28.02 -11.55 -1.50
C TYR A 42 29.20 -10.83 -2.15
N GLN A 43 30.04 -11.54 -2.92
CA GLN A 43 31.16 -10.94 -3.64
C GLN A 43 30.64 -9.91 -4.65
N ASN A 44 31.22 -8.70 -4.65
CA ASN A 44 30.86 -7.58 -5.52
C ASN A 44 29.37 -7.16 -5.49
N LEU A 45 28.61 -7.61 -4.50
CA LEU A 45 27.16 -7.41 -4.41
C LEU A 45 26.78 -5.93 -4.50
N TRP A 46 27.52 -5.08 -3.79
CA TRP A 46 27.30 -3.63 -3.80
C TRP A 46 27.60 -3.03 -5.17
N GLN A 47 28.75 -3.35 -5.77
CA GLN A 47 29.21 -2.81 -7.04
C GLN A 47 28.22 -3.13 -8.17
N GLU A 48 27.69 -4.36 -8.19
CA GLU A 48 26.72 -4.82 -9.18
C GLU A 48 25.32 -4.20 -9.00
N ASN A 49 24.89 -3.95 -7.75
CA ASN A 49 23.48 -3.65 -7.46
C ASN A 49 23.20 -2.22 -6.95
N ARG A 50 24.23 -1.39 -6.74
CA ARG A 50 24.06 -0.01 -6.25
C ARG A 50 23.11 0.84 -7.10
N VAL A 51 23.11 0.64 -8.42
CA VAL A 51 22.23 1.36 -9.35
C VAL A 51 20.78 0.91 -9.16
N LEU A 52 20.55 -0.39 -9.03
CA LEU A 52 19.21 -0.96 -8.79
C LEU A 52 18.65 -0.54 -7.43
N LEU A 53 19.49 -0.51 -6.40
CA LEU A 53 19.13 0.00 -5.08
C LEU A 53 18.77 1.49 -5.16
N GLY A 54 19.61 2.29 -5.83
CA GLY A 54 19.36 3.71 -6.09
C GLY A 54 18.04 3.96 -6.83
N ASN A 55 17.76 3.15 -7.86
CA ASN A 55 16.49 3.19 -8.58
C ASN A 55 15.29 2.87 -7.66
N SER A 56 15.43 1.86 -6.81
CA SER A 56 14.36 1.46 -5.87
C SER A 56 14.03 2.58 -4.90
N VAL A 57 15.06 3.18 -4.27
CA VAL A 57 14.89 4.30 -3.34
C VAL A 57 14.34 5.54 -4.06
N TYR A 58 14.83 5.83 -5.27
CA TYR A 58 14.35 6.95 -6.08
C TYR A 58 12.86 6.81 -6.40
N THR A 59 12.47 5.68 -7.00
CA THR A 59 11.07 5.40 -7.32
C THR A 59 10.20 5.45 -6.07
N ALA A 60 10.65 4.83 -4.96
CA ALA A 60 9.91 4.82 -3.72
C ALA A 60 9.71 6.21 -3.12
N ALA A 61 10.74 7.06 -3.10
CA ALA A 61 10.65 8.41 -2.58
C ALA A 61 9.68 9.29 -3.39
N PHE A 62 9.74 9.24 -4.72
CA PHE A 62 8.85 10.04 -5.57
C PHE A 62 7.41 9.52 -5.54
N SER A 63 7.20 8.21 -5.65
CA SER A 63 5.87 7.59 -5.54
C SER A 63 5.22 7.90 -4.18
N ALA A 64 5.98 7.81 -3.08
CA ALA A 64 5.51 8.15 -1.75
C ALA A 64 5.14 9.63 -1.63
N THR A 65 5.98 10.53 -2.15
CA THR A 65 5.76 11.97 -2.07
C THR A 65 4.50 12.37 -2.83
N PHE A 66 4.38 11.98 -4.10
CA PHE A 66 3.22 12.35 -4.91
C PHE A 66 1.93 11.71 -4.40
N SER A 67 1.96 10.43 -4.01
CA SER A 67 0.76 9.77 -3.48
C SER A 67 0.29 10.42 -2.18
N THR A 68 1.20 10.79 -1.29
CA THR A 68 0.86 11.45 -0.01
C THR A 68 0.27 12.83 -0.22
N ILE A 69 0.85 13.63 -1.12
CA ILE A 69 0.34 14.97 -1.46
C ILE A 69 -1.07 14.86 -2.06
N ILE A 70 -1.26 14.02 -3.08
CA ILE A 70 -2.56 13.82 -3.71
C ILE A 70 -3.57 13.27 -2.70
N ALA A 71 -3.16 12.31 -1.87
CA ALA A 71 -4.02 11.71 -0.87
C ALA A 71 -4.52 12.72 0.17
N LEU A 72 -3.68 13.67 0.60
CA LEU A 72 -4.05 14.72 1.53
C LEU A 72 -5.08 15.68 0.91
N MET A 73 -4.87 16.08 -0.35
CA MET A 73 -5.82 16.93 -1.08
C MET A 73 -7.19 16.25 -1.20
N ILE A 74 -7.20 14.97 -1.57
CA ILE A 74 -8.43 14.19 -1.69
C ILE A 74 -9.08 13.99 -0.32
N ALA A 75 -8.32 13.72 0.75
CA ALA A 75 -8.86 13.55 2.09
C ALA A 75 -9.58 14.81 2.59
N ILE A 76 -9.02 15.99 2.35
CA ILE A 76 -9.63 17.28 2.74
C ILE A 76 -10.91 17.53 1.92
N TYR A 77 -10.87 17.29 0.60
CA TYR A 77 -12.02 17.47 -0.27
C TYR A 77 -13.15 16.49 0.06
N VAL A 78 -12.86 15.19 0.02
CA VAL A 78 -13.84 14.13 0.27
C VAL A 78 -14.36 14.22 1.70
N GLY A 79 -13.49 14.46 2.68
CA GLY A 79 -13.87 14.64 4.08
C GLY A 79 -14.92 15.74 4.27
N SER A 80 -14.77 16.87 3.59
CA SER A 80 -15.70 18.01 3.68
C SER A 80 -16.88 17.98 2.68
N ALA A 81 -16.97 16.92 1.85
CA ALA A 81 -18.00 16.73 0.85
C ALA A 81 -19.27 16.07 1.44
N HIS A 82 -20.37 16.07 0.67
CA HIS A 82 -21.61 15.39 1.05
C HIS A 82 -21.43 13.88 1.22
N GLN A 83 -22.27 13.26 2.07
CA GLN A 83 -22.19 11.83 2.38
C GLN A 83 -22.18 10.91 1.15
N LYS A 84 -22.90 11.28 0.08
CA LYS A 84 -22.89 10.50 -1.18
C LYS A 84 -21.50 10.45 -1.83
N ILE A 85 -20.79 11.59 -1.88
CA ILE A 85 -19.43 11.68 -2.41
C ILE A 85 -18.46 10.91 -1.50
N GLN A 86 -18.60 11.04 -0.18
CA GLN A 86 -17.80 10.27 0.77
C GLN A 86 -17.93 8.76 0.54
N LYS A 87 -19.17 8.25 0.45
CA LYS A 87 -19.44 6.82 0.20
C LYS A 87 -18.87 6.36 -1.15
N PHE A 88 -19.04 7.15 -2.21
CA PHE A 88 -18.47 6.84 -3.52
C PHE A 88 -16.94 6.68 -3.47
N PHE A 89 -16.23 7.67 -2.91
CA PHE A 89 -14.78 7.61 -2.80
C PHE A 89 -14.32 6.49 -1.85
N GLN A 90 -15.03 6.22 -0.76
CA GLN A 90 -14.74 5.08 0.11
C GLN A 90 -14.79 3.75 -0.64
N ILE A 91 -15.83 3.52 -1.45
CA ILE A 91 -15.93 2.31 -2.28
C ILE A 91 -14.76 2.26 -3.27
N LEU A 92 -14.46 3.38 -3.94
CA LEU A 92 -13.35 3.48 -4.89
C LEU A 92 -11.99 3.17 -4.25
N PHE A 93 -11.72 3.70 -3.06
CA PHE A 93 -10.47 3.42 -2.33
C PHE A 93 -10.37 1.96 -1.92
N VAL A 94 -11.45 1.36 -1.42
CA VAL A 94 -11.48 -0.06 -1.05
C VAL A 94 -11.24 -0.95 -2.28
N MET A 95 -11.90 -0.64 -3.42
CA MET A 95 -11.65 -1.34 -4.68
C MET A 95 -10.18 -1.23 -5.12
N THR A 96 -9.56 -0.06 -4.93
CA THR A 96 -8.13 0.18 -5.25
C THR A 96 -7.21 -0.65 -4.38
N LEU A 97 -7.53 -0.80 -3.09
CA LEU A 97 -6.73 -1.60 -2.17
C LEU A 97 -6.79 -3.11 -2.46
N VAL A 98 -7.94 -3.59 -2.93
CA VAL A 98 -8.17 -5.02 -3.22
C VAL A 98 -7.60 -5.41 -4.59
N SER A 99 -7.50 -4.47 -5.53
CA SER A 99 -7.03 -4.75 -6.89
C SER A 99 -5.56 -5.18 -6.91
N PRO A 100 -5.22 -6.33 -7.52
CA PRO A 100 -3.83 -6.76 -7.69
C PRO A 100 -3.03 -5.75 -8.53
N PRO A 101 -1.80 -5.37 -8.11
CA PRO A 101 -0.95 -4.44 -8.86
C PRO A 101 -0.67 -4.89 -10.30
N PHE A 102 -0.56 -6.21 -10.53
CA PHE A 102 -0.28 -6.79 -11.84
C PHE A 102 -1.33 -6.42 -12.89
N ILE A 103 -2.61 -6.54 -12.55
CA ILE A 103 -3.70 -6.20 -13.47
C ILE A 103 -3.70 -4.69 -13.75
N GLY A 104 -3.45 -3.88 -12.70
CA GLY A 104 -3.29 -2.44 -12.84
C GLY A 104 -2.19 -2.06 -13.82
N ALA A 105 -1.05 -2.75 -13.80
CA ALA A 105 0.07 -2.48 -14.71
C ALA A 105 -0.26 -2.79 -16.17
N LEU A 106 -0.89 -3.94 -16.44
CA LEU A 106 -1.29 -4.31 -17.80
C LEU A 106 -2.28 -3.33 -18.39
N VAL A 107 -3.28 -2.92 -17.60
CA VAL A 107 -4.30 -1.95 -18.02
C VAL A 107 -3.71 -0.56 -18.20
N TYR A 108 -2.79 -0.17 -17.32
CA TYR A 108 -2.05 1.08 -17.47
C TYR A 108 -1.31 1.12 -18.82
N ILE A 109 -0.67 0.02 -19.23
CA ILE A 109 -0.03 -0.08 -20.55
C ILE A 109 -1.07 -0.04 -21.69
N GLN A 110 -2.21 -0.69 -21.54
CA GLN A 110 -3.25 -0.69 -22.58
C GLN A 110 -3.89 0.69 -22.77
N LEU A 111 -4.04 1.46 -21.70
CA LEU A 111 -4.58 2.83 -21.76
C LEU A 111 -3.53 3.83 -22.21
N TYR A 112 -2.34 3.78 -21.59
CA TYR A 112 -1.34 4.84 -21.67
C TYR A 112 -0.06 4.48 -22.43
N GLY A 113 0.06 3.22 -22.89
CA GLY A 113 1.19 2.70 -23.68
C GLY A 113 1.45 3.47 -24.97
N ARG A 114 2.57 3.14 -25.64
CA ARG A 114 2.93 3.74 -26.95
C ARG A 114 1.84 3.61 -28.01
N ARG A 115 1.02 2.56 -27.93
CA ARG A 115 -0.18 2.32 -28.75
C ARG A 115 -1.43 2.17 -27.87
N GLY A 116 -1.46 2.92 -26.77
CA GLY A 116 -2.55 2.88 -25.81
C GLY A 116 -3.83 3.53 -26.34
N VAL A 117 -4.97 3.12 -25.80
CA VAL A 117 -6.29 3.66 -26.18
C VAL A 117 -6.36 5.17 -25.93
N ILE A 118 -5.85 5.66 -24.81
CA ILE A 118 -5.88 7.09 -24.49
C ILE A 118 -4.72 7.82 -25.17
N THR A 119 -3.49 7.32 -25.00
CA THR A 119 -2.30 8.01 -25.51
C THR A 119 -2.31 8.12 -27.04
N TYR A 120 -2.45 7.00 -27.75
CA TYR A 120 -2.30 6.96 -29.21
C TYR A 120 -3.63 7.13 -29.96
N MET A 121 -4.70 6.44 -29.54
CA MET A 121 -5.97 6.48 -30.30
C MET A 121 -6.79 7.74 -30.03
N LEU A 122 -6.87 8.19 -28.77
CA LEU A 122 -7.68 9.36 -28.39
C LEU A 122 -6.90 10.67 -28.57
N LEU A 123 -5.70 10.74 -27.99
CA LEU A 123 -4.92 11.98 -27.91
C LEU A 123 -3.87 12.13 -29.02
N HIS A 124 -3.63 11.10 -29.84
CA HIS A 124 -2.60 11.09 -30.90
C HIS A 124 -1.19 11.46 -30.39
N LEU A 125 -0.89 11.13 -29.13
CA LEU A 125 0.39 11.36 -28.49
C LEU A 125 1.32 10.15 -28.68
N HIS A 126 2.63 10.43 -28.76
CA HIS A 126 3.68 9.43 -28.83
C HIS A 126 4.44 9.27 -27.50
N LEU A 127 3.71 9.35 -26.38
CA LEU A 127 4.31 9.19 -25.06
C LEU A 127 4.69 7.72 -24.83
N ASN A 128 5.89 7.51 -24.31
CA ASN A 128 6.36 6.19 -23.90
C ASN A 128 6.27 6.08 -22.38
N PRO A 129 5.28 5.38 -21.80
CA PRO A 129 5.23 5.18 -20.36
C PRO A 129 6.27 4.16 -19.87
N TYR A 130 7.00 3.47 -20.76
CA TYR A 130 7.95 2.44 -20.36
C TYR A 130 9.26 3.04 -19.85
N ASN A 131 9.20 3.63 -18.66
CA ASN A 131 10.32 4.28 -17.98
C ASN A 131 9.98 4.50 -16.49
N ARG A 132 10.94 5.09 -15.75
CA ARG A 132 10.79 5.43 -14.33
C ARG A 132 9.53 6.25 -14.00
N TRP A 133 9.11 7.18 -14.87
CA TRP A 133 7.94 8.04 -14.65
C TRP A 133 6.62 7.28 -14.85
N GLY A 134 6.58 6.29 -15.74
CA GLY A 134 5.44 5.38 -15.84
C GLY A 134 5.23 4.58 -14.56
N ILE A 135 6.32 4.05 -14.00
CA ILE A 135 6.27 3.35 -12.69
C ILE A 135 5.78 4.31 -11.61
N ILE A 136 6.42 5.48 -11.47
CA ILE A 136 6.10 6.46 -10.42
C ILE A 136 4.64 6.92 -10.52
N SER A 137 4.16 7.24 -11.72
CA SER A 137 2.78 7.71 -11.91
C SER A 137 1.75 6.61 -11.61
N MET A 138 2.00 5.38 -12.05
CA MET A 138 1.10 4.27 -11.74
C MET A 138 1.05 3.97 -10.23
N GLN A 139 2.21 3.86 -9.58
CA GLN A 139 2.31 3.63 -8.14
C GLN A 139 1.67 4.77 -7.35
N THR A 140 1.90 6.00 -7.75
CA THR A 140 1.27 7.19 -7.15
C THR A 140 -0.24 7.03 -7.08
N MET A 141 -0.89 6.73 -8.21
CA MET A 141 -2.35 6.60 -8.26
C MET A 141 -2.85 5.43 -7.40
N HIS A 142 -2.17 4.28 -7.41
CA HIS A 142 -2.61 3.14 -6.60
C HIS A 142 -2.40 3.34 -5.09
N PHE A 143 -1.39 4.10 -4.68
CA PHE A 143 -1.06 4.29 -3.26
C PHE A 143 -1.86 5.42 -2.60
N VAL A 144 -2.51 6.28 -3.38
CA VAL A 144 -3.40 7.35 -2.88
C VAL A 144 -4.50 6.78 -1.96
N ALA A 145 -5.12 5.65 -2.33
CA ALA A 145 -6.27 5.11 -1.60
C ALA A 145 -5.98 4.83 -0.11
N LEU A 146 -4.84 4.18 0.17
CA LEU A 146 -4.44 3.85 1.54
C LEU A 146 -4.20 5.13 2.37
N SER A 147 -3.43 6.06 1.81
CA SER A 147 -3.05 7.30 2.47
C SER A 147 -4.26 8.21 2.70
N THR A 148 -5.20 8.28 1.75
CA THR A 148 -6.44 9.06 1.92
C THR A 148 -7.30 8.49 3.03
N LEU A 149 -7.50 7.17 3.08
CA LEU A 149 -8.24 6.54 4.17
C LEU A 149 -7.59 6.80 5.53
N LEU A 150 -6.25 6.73 5.60
CA LEU A 150 -5.51 7.07 6.81
C LEU A 150 -5.76 8.53 7.24
N PHE A 151 -5.61 9.48 6.33
CA PHE A 151 -5.87 10.89 6.63
C PHE A 151 -7.29 11.16 7.08
N MET A 152 -8.29 10.57 6.42
CA MET A 152 -9.69 10.72 6.81
C MET A 152 -9.95 10.18 8.22
N GLN A 153 -9.32 9.07 8.61
CA GLN A 153 -9.45 8.52 9.96
C GLN A 153 -8.87 9.46 11.03
N TYR A 154 -7.70 10.03 10.79
CA TYR A 154 -7.07 10.96 11.73
C TYR A 154 -7.78 12.31 11.80
N LEU A 155 -8.19 12.85 10.65
CA LEU A 155 -8.99 14.08 10.59
C LEU A 155 -10.30 13.92 11.37
N ARG A 156 -10.96 12.76 11.35
CA ARG A 156 -12.20 12.54 12.13
C ARG A 156 -12.01 12.48 13.65
N ARG A 157 -10.77 12.29 14.12
CA ARG A 157 -10.43 12.20 15.56
C ARG A 157 -9.93 13.50 16.16
N MET A 158 -9.60 14.48 15.32
CA MET A 158 -9.10 15.78 15.75
C MET A 158 -10.21 16.60 16.41
N GLU A 159 -9.88 17.28 17.51
CA GLU A 159 -10.82 18.14 18.23
C GLU A 159 -11.14 19.43 17.46
N VAL A 160 -12.44 19.73 17.32
CA VAL A 160 -12.93 20.90 16.58
C VAL A 160 -12.73 22.21 17.34
N SER A 161 -12.61 22.15 18.67
CA SER A 161 -12.42 23.29 19.57
C SER A 161 -11.25 24.19 19.14
N ILE A 162 -10.11 23.59 18.76
CA ILE A 162 -8.89 24.30 18.35
C ILE A 162 -9.13 25.10 17.06
N LEU A 163 -9.84 24.50 16.09
CA LEU A 163 -10.21 25.17 14.84
C LEU A 163 -11.24 26.28 15.06
N LYS A 164 -12.23 26.06 15.94
CA LYS A 164 -13.21 27.09 16.33
C LYS A 164 -12.53 28.30 16.99
N ALA A 165 -11.56 28.06 17.89
CA ALA A 165 -10.79 29.12 18.53
C ALA A 165 -9.93 29.92 17.52
N ALA A 166 -9.20 29.23 16.64
CA ALA A 166 -8.39 29.89 15.61
C ALA A 166 -9.25 30.77 14.68
N ARG A 167 -10.41 30.26 14.23
CA ARG A 167 -11.37 31.03 13.42
C ARG A 167 -11.98 32.20 14.18
N GLY A 168 -12.27 32.04 15.47
CA GLY A 168 -12.78 33.11 16.34
C GLY A 168 -11.80 34.28 16.51
N LEU A 169 -10.50 34.01 16.42
CA LEU A 169 -9.44 35.03 16.42
C LEU A 169 -9.21 35.69 15.04
N GLY A 170 -10.04 35.38 14.03
CA GLY A 170 -9.95 35.97 12.70
C GLY A 170 -9.06 35.21 11.72
N ALA A 171 -8.55 34.02 12.06
CA ALA A 171 -7.70 33.25 11.14
C ALA A 171 -8.46 32.83 9.87
N SER A 172 -7.84 33.07 8.71
CA SER A 172 -8.25 32.55 7.42
C SER A 172 -8.15 31.02 7.36
N TRP A 173 -8.70 30.40 6.31
CA TRP A 173 -8.61 28.95 6.15
C TRP A 173 -7.15 28.51 6.00
N ARG A 174 -6.36 29.30 5.27
CA ARG A 174 -4.95 29.03 5.03
C ARG A 174 -4.14 29.09 6.32
N GLU A 175 -4.36 30.11 7.15
CA GLU A 175 -3.69 30.22 8.44
C GLU A 175 -4.06 29.04 9.35
N CYS A 176 -5.35 28.69 9.44
CA CYS A 176 -5.78 27.49 10.16
C CYS A 176 -5.11 26.22 9.61
N PHE A 177 -5.01 26.09 8.29
CA PHE A 177 -4.41 24.92 7.66
C PHE A 177 -2.91 24.80 8.00
N TYR A 178 -2.12 25.85 7.79
CA TYR A 178 -0.67 25.80 7.96
C TYR A 178 -0.22 25.90 9.42
N GLN A 179 -0.95 26.63 10.28
CA GLN A 179 -0.54 26.87 11.66
C GLN A 179 -1.15 25.85 12.64
N VAL A 180 -2.30 25.26 12.31
CA VAL A 180 -3.00 24.32 13.21
C VAL A 180 -3.05 22.92 12.61
N ILE A 181 -3.67 22.75 11.45
CA ILE A 181 -3.97 21.41 10.90
C ILE A 181 -2.70 20.69 10.46
N LEU A 182 -1.83 21.35 9.70
CA LEU A 182 -0.64 20.73 9.12
C LEU A 182 0.39 20.28 10.18
N PRO A 183 0.73 21.10 11.21
CA PRO A 183 1.61 20.67 12.29
C PRO A 183 1.04 19.51 13.10
N LEU A 184 -0.27 19.52 13.34
CA LEU A 184 -0.95 18.40 13.99
C LEU A 184 -0.87 17.15 13.11
N LEU A 185 -1.18 17.25 11.81
CA LEU A 185 -1.15 16.13 10.85
C LEU A 185 0.26 15.64 10.52
N TRP A 186 1.32 16.39 10.81
CA TRP A 186 2.67 16.06 10.38
C TRP A 186 3.13 14.63 10.71
N PRO A 187 2.93 14.09 11.93
CA PRO A 187 3.28 12.69 12.22
C PRO A 187 2.50 11.71 11.34
N VAL A 188 1.24 12.01 11.02
CA VAL A 188 0.37 11.17 10.17
C VAL A 188 0.80 11.25 8.71
N ILE A 189 1.17 12.44 8.23
CA ILE A 189 1.72 12.66 6.87
C ILE A 189 3.01 11.86 6.70
N ALA A 190 3.91 11.92 7.69
CA ALA A 190 5.14 11.16 7.65
C ALA A 190 4.88 9.64 7.69
N VAL A 191 3.92 9.18 8.50
CA VAL A 191 3.48 7.77 8.50
C VAL A 191 2.92 7.35 7.14
N ALA A 192 2.03 8.14 6.54
CA ALA A 192 1.46 7.86 5.22
C ALA A 192 2.55 7.78 4.15
N TRP A 193 3.49 8.71 4.17
CA TRP A 193 4.64 8.72 3.26
C TRP A 193 5.48 7.46 3.41
N ILE A 194 5.81 7.05 4.63
CA ILE A 194 6.61 5.85 4.89
C ILE A 194 5.87 4.58 4.43
N LEU A 195 4.56 4.50 4.65
CA LEU A 195 3.76 3.37 4.17
C LEU A 195 3.78 3.29 2.64
N SER A 196 3.59 4.40 1.93
CA SER A 196 3.70 4.44 0.48
C SER A 196 5.12 4.14 -0.01
N PHE A 197 6.14 4.61 0.71
CA PHE A 197 7.55 4.34 0.41
C PHE A 197 7.85 2.85 0.49
N MET A 198 7.49 2.21 1.60
CA MET A 198 7.67 0.77 1.82
C MET A 198 6.90 -0.05 0.78
N ARG A 199 5.67 0.34 0.44
CA ARG A 199 4.87 -0.32 -0.59
C ARG A 199 5.52 -0.22 -1.97
N SER A 200 6.12 0.92 -2.29
CA SER A 200 6.85 1.12 -3.54
C SER A 200 8.18 0.37 -3.58
N LEU A 201 8.89 0.32 -2.45
CA LEU A 201 10.18 -0.35 -2.32
C LEU A 201 10.03 -1.87 -2.53
N SER A 202 8.89 -2.41 -2.09
CA SER A 202 8.53 -3.83 -2.17
C SER A 202 7.82 -4.22 -3.47
N ASP A 203 7.53 -3.25 -4.35
CA ASP A 203 6.81 -3.50 -5.60
C ASP A 203 7.78 -3.93 -6.71
N PHE A 204 7.79 -5.23 -6.99
CA PHE A 204 8.54 -5.81 -8.11
C PHE A 204 7.70 -5.85 -9.40
N VAL A 205 6.38 -5.81 -9.30
CA VAL A 205 5.47 -6.07 -10.42
C VAL A 205 5.42 -4.86 -11.36
N THR A 206 5.19 -3.67 -10.81
CA THR A 206 5.06 -2.47 -11.64
C THR A 206 6.35 -2.19 -12.43
N PRO A 207 7.57 -2.25 -11.82
CA PRO A 207 8.80 -2.08 -12.56
C PRO A 207 9.08 -3.20 -13.57
N ALA A 208 8.75 -4.46 -13.25
CA ALA A 208 8.93 -5.56 -14.19
C ALA A 208 8.05 -5.42 -15.45
N VAL A 209 6.87 -4.81 -15.33
CA VAL A 209 5.92 -4.65 -16.44
C VAL A 209 6.11 -3.33 -17.19
N ILE A 210 6.35 -2.22 -16.48
CA ILE A 210 6.37 -0.85 -17.04
C ILE A 210 7.80 -0.28 -17.12
N GLY A 211 8.80 -0.89 -16.48
CA GLY A 211 10.12 -0.26 -16.35
C GLY A 211 10.88 -0.05 -17.64
N GLY A 212 10.65 -0.87 -18.68
CA GLY A 212 11.45 -0.81 -19.90
C GLY A 212 12.93 -1.04 -19.58
N ASN A 213 13.80 -0.07 -19.87
CA ASN A 213 15.23 -0.14 -19.54
C ASN A 213 15.54 0.27 -18.08
N TYR A 214 14.53 0.67 -17.32
CA TYR A 214 14.67 1.05 -15.91
C TYR A 214 14.21 -0.10 -15.02
N ASN A 215 15.14 -0.68 -14.24
CA ASN A 215 14.82 -1.75 -13.31
C ASN A 215 15.05 -1.34 -11.85
N THR A 216 14.26 -1.93 -10.95
CA THR A 216 14.41 -1.78 -9.50
C THR A 216 14.99 -3.07 -8.91
N LEU A 217 15.54 -2.98 -7.71
CA LEU A 217 16.15 -4.11 -7.02
C LEU A 217 15.13 -5.22 -6.75
N ALA A 218 13.90 -4.88 -6.33
CA ALA A 218 12.84 -5.86 -6.09
C ALA A 218 12.47 -6.65 -7.37
N ALA A 219 12.36 -5.95 -8.50
CA ALA A 219 12.09 -6.57 -9.80
C ALA A 219 13.26 -7.44 -10.29
N GLU A 220 14.51 -7.00 -10.09
CA GLU A 220 15.67 -7.83 -10.41
C GLU A 220 15.76 -9.07 -9.51
N ILE A 221 15.50 -8.94 -8.20
CA ILE A 221 15.45 -10.08 -7.28
C ILE A 221 14.44 -11.12 -7.75
N TYR A 222 13.24 -10.69 -8.14
CA TYR A 222 12.22 -11.57 -8.69
C TYR A 222 12.71 -12.30 -9.95
N MET A 223 13.39 -11.59 -10.86
CA MET A 223 13.95 -12.21 -12.07
C MET A 223 15.10 -13.17 -11.77
N GLN A 224 15.98 -12.88 -10.80
CA GLN A 224 17.03 -13.80 -10.35
C GLN A 224 16.43 -15.06 -9.73
N MET A 225 15.36 -14.94 -8.95
CA MET A 225 14.68 -16.06 -8.32
C MET A 225 13.90 -16.92 -9.33
N ILE A 226 12.98 -16.31 -10.09
CA ILE A 226 12.01 -17.03 -10.94
C ILE A 226 12.53 -17.20 -12.37
N GLY A 227 13.19 -16.19 -12.92
CA GLY A 227 13.67 -16.20 -14.31
C GLY A 227 14.96 -17.01 -14.48
N TYR A 228 15.94 -16.80 -13.60
CA TYR A 228 17.27 -17.42 -13.70
C TYR A 228 17.49 -18.58 -12.73
N ALA A 229 16.54 -18.86 -11.82
CA ALA A 229 16.68 -19.87 -10.76
C ALA A 229 17.93 -19.72 -9.88
N ARG A 230 18.43 -18.48 -9.71
CA ARG A 230 19.62 -18.14 -8.92
C ARG A 230 19.22 -17.69 -7.51
N LEU A 231 18.74 -18.65 -6.71
CA LEU A 231 18.22 -18.39 -5.37
C LEU A 231 19.24 -17.74 -4.43
N ASP A 232 20.50 -18.17 -4.46
CA ASP A 232 21.52 -17.61 -3.56
C ASP A 232 21.86 -16.15 -3.92
N LYS A 233 21.90 -15.81 -5.21
CA LYS A 233 22.09 -14.42 -5.66
C LYS A 233 20.89 -13.55 -5.31
N ALA A 234 19.66 -14.05 -5.52
CA ALA A 234 18.44 -13.35 -5.14
C ALA A 234 18.37 -13.10 -3.63
N ALA A 235 18.73 -14.09 -2.81
CA ALA A 235 18.83 -13.95 -1.37
C ALA A 235 19.90 -12.91 -0.97
N ALA A 236 21.11 -12.97 -1.53
CA ALA A 236 22.12 -11.96 -1.28
C ALA A 236 21.62 -10.55 -1.65
N MET A 237 20.93 -10.38 -2.78
CA MET A 237 20.34 -9.09 -3.18
C MET A 237 19.23 -8.60 -2.22
N ASN A 238 18.39 -9.50 -1.69
CA ASN A 238 17.39 -9.16 -0.68
C ASN A 238 18.04 -8.51 0.56
N SER A 239 19.24 -8.93 0.96
CA SER A 239 19.95 -8.33 2.11
C SER A 239 20.20 -6.82 1.93
N LEU A 240 20.41 -6.34 0.70
CA LEU A 240 20.54 -4.91 0.40
C LEU A 240 19.20 -4.17 0.53
N LEU A 241 18.10 -4.82 0.16
CA LEU A 241 16.76 -4.23 0.20
C LEU A 241 16.18 -4.20 1.62
N VAL A 242 16.59 -5.15 2.47
CA VAL A 242 16.21 -5.23 3.88
C VAL A 242 16.68 -4.00 4.65
N VAL A 243 17.83 -3.41 4.33
CA VAL A 243 18.38 -2.23 5.02
C VAL A 243 17.44 -1.01 4.96
N PRO A 244 17.06 -0.47 3.78
CA PRO A 244 16.13 0.66 3.70
C PRO A 244 14.74 0.30 4.24
N ALA A 245 14.28 -0.95 4.09
CA ALA A 245 12.99 -1.37 4.60
C ALA A 245 12.93 -1.39 6.14
N ILE A 246 13.93 -1.97 6.80
CA ILE A 246 14.03 -1.96 8.27
C ILE A 246 14.15 -0.52 8.79
N PHE A 247 14.96 0.32 8.14
CA PHE A 247 15.07 1.74 8.49
C PHE A 247 13.70 2.45 8.42
N SER A 248 12.97 2.27 7.32
CA SER A 248 11.61 2.80 7.17
C SER A 248 10.65 2.25 8.23
N LEU A 249 10.72 0.97 8.58
CA LEU A 249 9.90 0.37 9.63
C LEU A 249 10.19 1.00 11.00
N PHE A 250 11.47 1.19 11.36
CA PHE A 250 11.83 1.87 12.61
C PHE A 250 11.30 3.30 12.66
N LEU A 251 11.42 4.04 11.55
CA LEU A 251 10.90 5.40 11.46
C LEU A 251 9.36 5.42 11.56
N TYR A 252 8.67 4.48 10.92
CA TYR A 252 7.22 4.27 11.04
C TYR A 252 6.80 4.04 12.49
N LEU A 253 7.46 3.12 13.20
CA LEU A 253 7.15 2.80 14.59
C LEU A 253 7.38 4.00 15.52
N TYR A 254 8.47 4.74 15.31
CA TYR A 254 8.77 5.95 16.06
C TYR A 254 7.70 7.04 15.87
N LEU A 255 7.32 7.31 14.63
CA LEU A 255 6.34 8.35 14.29
C LEU A 255 4.91 7.97 14.68
N MET A 256 4.53 6.70 14.52
CA MET A 256 3.22 6.20 14.97
C MET A 256 3.04 6.36 16.47
N LYS A 257 4.09 6.09 17.26
CA LYS A 257 4.06 6.31 18.71
C LYS A 257 3.84 7.79 19.05
N LYS A 258 4.48 8.71 18.32
CA LYS A 258 4.30 10.16 18.48
C LYS A 258 2.88 10.58 18.07
N GLY A 259 2.38 10.08 16.94
CA GLY A 259 1.03 10.34 16.45
C GLY A 259 -0.04 9.89 17.44
N ASN A 260 -0.03 8.63 17.87
CA ASN A 260 -1.03 8.12 18.82
C ASN A 260 -1.06 8.88 20.15
N LYS A 261 0.08 9.43 20.60
CA LYS A 261 0.14 10.28 21.80
C LYS A 261 -0.56 11.63 21.60
N ILE A 262 -0.54 12.17 20.38
CA ILE A 262 -1.17 13.46 20.02
C ILE A 262 -2.69 13.29 19.82
N TYR A 263 -3.12 12.16 19.26
CA TYR A 263 -4.52 11.97 18.86
C TYR A 263 -5.41 11.28 19.88
N GLY A 264 -4.85 10.72 20.95
CA GLY A 264 -5.60 9.96 21.95
C GLY A 264 -6.26 8.71 21.37
N VAL A 265 -6.31 7.62 22.14
CA VAL A 265 -7.16 6.47 21.76
C VAL A 265 -8.65 6.82 21.95
N ASP A 266 -8.95 7.86 22.74
CA ASP A 266 -10.29 8.26 23.19
C ASP A 266 -10.84 9.54 22.53
N GLY A 267 -10.23 10.03 21.45
CA GLY A 267 -10.71 11.22 20.74
C GLY A 267 -12.18 11.05 20.33
N ARG A 268 -13.08 11.85 20.95
CA ARG A 268 -14.52 11.85 20.65
C ARG A 268 -14.69 11.97 19.14
N VAL A 269 -15.40 11.01 18.54
CA VAL A 269 -15.70 10.99 17.10
C VAL A 269 -16.68 12.12 16.78
N GLY A 270 -16.16 13.33 16.61
CA GLY A 270 -16.91 14.50 16.21
C GLY A 270 -16.80 14.67 14.70
N GLY A 271 -17.79 14.17 13.95
CA GLY A 271 -17.91 14.44 12.51
C GLY A 271 -17.94 15.94 12.15
N GLU A 272 -18.12 16.82 13.15
CA GLU A 272 -18.08 18.28 13.05
C GLU A 272 -16.78 18.83 12.45
N LEU A 273 -15.60 18.23 12.68
CA LEU A 273 -14.33 18.83 12.19
C LEU A 273 -14.33 18.99 10.68
N LEU A 274 -14.91 18.03 9.98
CA LEU A 274 -14.94 17.97 8.52
C LEU A 274 -15.73 19.14 7.91
N GLU A 275 -16.70 19.69 8.63
CA GLU A 275 -17.43 20.89 8.23
C GLU A 275 -16.59 22.16 8.38
N TRP A 276 -15.84 22.27 9.49
CA TRP A 276 -14.95 23.40 9.77
C TRP A 276 -13.66 23.39 8.94
N LEU A 277 -13.29 22.21 8.41
CA LEU A 277 -12.17 22.00 7.47
C LEU A 277 -12.46 22.46 6.04
N ARG A 278 -13.70 22.86 5.71
CA ARG A 278 -14.09 23.26 4.36
C ARG A 278 -13.14 24.31 3.78
N PRO A 279 -12.41 24.00 2.69
CA PRO A 279 -11.50 24.94 2.06
C PRO A 279 -12.22 26.17 1.50
N GLU A 280 -11.49 27.28 1.41
CA GLU A 280 -11.89 28.44 0.61
C GLU A 280 -12.23 28.01 -0.82
N LYS A 281 -13.14 28.75 -1.46
CA LYS A 281 -13.72 28.41 -2.77
C LYS A 281 -12.65 27.98 -3.81
N LYS A 282 -11.55 28.74 -3.94
CA LYS A 282 -10.44 28.43 -4.87
C LYS A 282 -9.80 27.06 -4.58
N TRP A 283 -9.43 26.79 -3.33
CA TRP A 283 -8.79 25.53 -2.93
C TRP A 283 -9.74 24.34 -3.01
N ARG A 284 -11.03 24.57 -2.71
CA ARG A 284 -12.06 23.54 -2.85
C ARG A 284 -12.21 23.07 -4.29
N TYR A 285 -12.20 23.99 -5.26
CA TYR A 285 -12.23 23.62 -6.68
C TYR A 285 -10.97 22.88 -7.10
N PHE A 286 -9.80 23.34 -6.68
CA PHE A 286 -8.54 22.68 -7.02
C PHE A 286 -8.47 21.25 -6.45
N PHE A 287 -8.75 21.04 -5.16
CA PHE A 287 -8.77 19.70 -4.57
C PHE A 287 -9.89 18.83 -5.14
N GLY A 288 -11.04 19.43 -5.48
CA GLY A 288 -12.11 18.75 -6.20
C GLY A 288 -11.69 18.26 -7.57
N LEU A 289 -10.97 19.09 -8.34
CA LEU A 289 -10.42 18.71 -9.65
C LEU A 289 -9.43 17.56 -9.53
N VAL A 290 -8.52 17.61 -8.55
CA VAL A 290 -7.58 16.50 -8.26
C VAL A 290 -8.34 15.23 -7.90
N SER A 291 -9.39 15.32 -7.09
CA SER A 291 -10.22 14.18 -6.69
C SER A 291 -11.00 13.58 -7.86
N ILE A 292 -11.56 14.43 -8.73
CA ILE A 292 -12.25 14.01 -9.95
C ILE A 292 -11.27 13.36 -10.92
N PHE A 293 -10.08 13.93 -11.11
CA PHE A 293 -9.04 13.35 -11.95
C PHE A 293 -8.65 11.95 -11.46
N TYR A 294 -8.40 11.80 -10.15
CA TYR A 294 -8.15 10.49 -9.54
C TYR A 294 -9.30 9.51 -9.78
N ALA A 295 -10.55 9.95 -9.57
CA ALA A 295 -11.71 9.10 -9.77
C ALA A 295 -11.87 8.65 -11.23
N ILE A 296 -11.66 9.55 -12.19
CA ILE A 296 -11.69 9.24 -13.63
C ILE A 296 -10.56 8.27 -13.98
N PHE A 297 -9.34 8.52 -13.50
CA PHE A 297 -8.19 7.65 -13.75
C PHE A 297 -8.47 6.22 -13.29
N MET A 298 -8.95 6.05 -12.05
CA MET A 298 -9.28 4.73 -11.50
C MET A 298 -10.48 4.11 -12.22
N ALA A 299 -11.53 4.88 -12.51
CA ALA A 299 -12.70 4.40 -13.24
C ALA A 299 -12.34 3.89 -14.64
N LEU A 300 -11.45 4.59 -15.35
CA LEU A 300 -10.95 4.15 -16.66
C LEU A 300 -10.16 2.84 -16.55
N GLN A 301 -9.35 2.66 -15.50
CA GLN A 301 -8.66 1.40 -15.27
C GLN A 301 -9.65 0.25 -15.05
N TYR A 302 -10.62 0.41 -14.15
CA TYR A 302 -11.61 -0.65 -13.90
C TYR A 302 -12.51 -0.93 -15.10
N LEU A 303 -12.91 0.11 -15.84
CA LEU A 303 -13.66 -0.04 -17.07
C LEU A 303 -12.84 -0.81 -18.11
N CYS A 304 -11.55 -0.50 -18.25
CA CYS A 304 -10.67 -1.20 -19.17
C CYS A 304 -10.49 -2.67 -18.78
N ILE A 305 -10.33 -2.99 -17.49
CA ILE A 305 -10.29 -4.37 -16.98
C ILE A 305 -11.56 -5.12 -17.40
N PHE A 306 -12.72 -4.51 -17.17
CA PHE A 306 -14.00 -5.12 -17.48
C PHE A 306 -14.16 -5.36 -19.00
N VAL A 307 -13.89 -4.34 -19.81
CA VAL A 307 -14.03 -4.39 -21.27
C VAL A 307 -13.03 -5.38 -21.89
N MET A 308 -11.81 -5.46 -21.36
CA MET A 308 -10.78 -6.44 -21.76
C MET A 308 -11.26 -7.89 -21.61
N GLY A 309 -12.16 -8.17 -20.66
CA GLY A 309 -12.80 -9.47 -20.52
C GLY A 309 -13.57 -9.90 -21.78
N PHE A 310 -14.06 -8.95 -22.57
CA PHE A 310 -14.88 -9.19 -23.77
C PHE A 310 -14.17 -8.85 -25.08
N LEU A 311 -12.90 -8.44 -25.02
CA LEU A 311 -12.13 -8.08 -26.21
C LEU A 311 -11.02 -9.11 -26.46
N LYS A 312 -10.75 -9.34 -27.74
CA LYS A 312 -9.57 -10.08 -28.19
C LYS A 312 -8.83 -9.23 -29.20
N SER A 313 -7.52 -9.14 -29.01
CA SER A 313 -6.64 -8.38 -29.89
C SER A 313 -6.05 -9.33 -30.94
N LYS A 314 -6.23 -9.02 -32.23
CA LYS A 314 -5.55 -9.70 -33.35
C LYS A 314 -5.00 -8.64 -34.28
N LYS A 315 -3.69 -8.69 -34.54
CA LYS A 315 -2.98 -7.71 -35.38
C LYS A 315 -3.28 -6.24 -35.01
N GLY A 316 -3.48 -5.93 -33.73
CA GLY A 316 -3.72 -4.57 -33.23
C GLY A 316 -5.14 -4.02 -33.40
N ARG A 317 -6.10 -4.83 -33.89
CA ARG A 317 -7.53 -4.51 -33.85
C ARG A 317 -8.22 -5.32 -32.76
N TYR A 318 -9.05 -4.64 -31.97
CA TYR A 318 -9.89 -5.27 -30.96
C TYR A 318 -11.24 -5.64 -31.57
N TYR A 319 -11.68 -6.86 -31.31
CA TYR A 319 -13.03 -7.32 -31.66
C TYR A 319 -13.69 -7.90 -30.43
N PHE A 320 -14.99 -7.68 -30.33
CA PHE A 320 -15.81 -8.24 -29.28
C PHE A 320 -15.88 -9.76 -29.43
N THR A 321 -15.70 -10.49 -28.32
CA THR A 321 -15.82 -11.94 -28.29
C THR A 321 -16.18 -12.42 -26.88
N LEU A 322 -16.90 -13.54 -26.83
CA LEU A 322 -17.19 -14.26 -25.59
C LEU A 322 -16.19 -15.41 -25.34
N ASP A 323 -15.17 -15.58 -26.18
CA ASP A 323 -14.16 -16.64 -26.06
C ASP A 323 -13.49 -16.65 -24.68
N ASN A 324 -13.16 -15.48 -24.14
CA ASN A 324 -12.50 -15.37 -22.84
C ASN A 324 -13.41 -15.89 -21.71
N LEU A 325 -14.71 -15.58 -21.79
CA LEU A 325 -15.72 -16.05 -20.84
C LEU A 325 -15.96 -17.57 -20.98
N GLN A 326 -16.05 -18.07 -22.23
CA GLN A 326 -16.17 -19.50 -22.50
C GLN A 326 -14.94 -20.28 -21.99
N LYS A 327 -13.72 -19.75 -22.17
CA LYS A 327 -12.50 -20.35 -21.61
C LYS A 327 -12.48 -20.32 -20.09
N LEU A 328 -12.94 -19.24 -19.48
CA LEU A 328 -13.08 -19.15 -18.02
C LEU A 328 -14.01 -20.24 -17.50
N LEU A 329 -15.20 -20.37 -18.10
CA LEU A 329 -16.21 -21.34 -17.67
C LEU A 329 -15.85 -22.79 -18.00
N GLY A 330 -15.19 -23.04 -19.13
CA GLY A 330 -14.83 -24.38 -19.57
C GLY A 330 -13.58 -24.95 -18.90
N TYR A 331 -12.47 -24.20 -18.91
CA TYR A 331 -11.16 -24.71 -18.48
C TYR A 331 -10.72 -24.19 -17.11
N ASN A 332 -10.99 -22.91 -16.82
CA ASN A 332 -10.43 -22.24 -15.63
C ASN A 332 -11.38 -22.13 -14.44
N ILE A 333 -12.60 -22.67 -14.53
CA ILE A 333 -13.61 -22.55 -13.47
C ILE A 333 -13.16 -23.23 -12.17
N LYS A 334 -12.37 -24.31 -12.27
CA LYS A 334 -11.74 -24.95 -11.12
C LYS A 334 -10.81 -23.99 -10.38
N SER A 335 -9.93 -23.31 -11.12
CA SER A 335 -9.00 -22.32 -10.54
C SER A 335 -9.74 -21.15 -9.90
N PHE A 336 -10.85 -20.70 -10.50
CA PHE A 336 -11.71 -19.66 -9.91
C PHE A 336 -12.26 -20.08 -8.54
N TRP A 337 -12.82 -21.29 -8.45
CA TRP A 337 -13.34 -21.80 -7.18
C TRP A 337 -12.25 -22.08 -6.15
N VAL A 338 -11.07 -22.53 -6.57
CA VAL A 338 -9.91 -22.69 -5.68
C VAL A 338 -9.53 -21.34 -5.08
N SER A 339 -9.47 -20.27 -5.88
CA SER A 339 -9.19 -18.91 -5.38
C SER A 339 -10.23 -18.44 -4.37
N ILE A 340 -11.53 -18.66 -4.62
CA ILE A 340 -12.60 -18.33 -3.66
C ILE A 340 -12.43 -19.12 -2.36
N LYS A 341 -12.21 -20.44 -2.45
CA LYS A 341 -12.04 -21.30 -1.28
C LYS A 341 -10.85 -20.85 -0.43
N ILE A 342 -9.70 -20.61 -1.07
CA ILE A 342 -8.50 -20.14 -0.37
C ILE A 342 -8.76 -18.78 0.27
N ALA A 343 -9.38 -17.83 -0.45
CA ALA A 343 -9.71 -16.51 0.10
C ALA A 343 -10.62 -16.61 1.33
N LEU A 344 -11.62 -17.50 1.30
CA LEU A 344 -12.57 -17.70 2.41
C LEU A 344 -11.89 -18.35 3.62
N VAL A 345 -11.06 -19.37 3.39
CA VAL A 345 -10.27 -20.01 4.45
C VAL A 345 -9.31 -19.00 5.09
N VAL A 346 -8.58 -18.22 4.29
CA VAL A 346 -7.67 -17.18 4.78
C VAL A 346 -8.42 -16.09 5.53
N ALA A 347 -9.59 -15.67 5.04
CA ALA A 347 -10.41 -14.66 5.72
C ALA A 347 -10.87 -15.14 7.10
N VAL A 348 -11.35 -16.37 7.22
CA VAL A 348 -11.82 -16.92 8.50
C VAL A 348 -10.64 -17.22 9.43
N VAL A 349 -9.73 -18.11 9.01
CA VAL A 349 -8.62 -18.58 9.85
C VAL A 349 -7.65 -17.44 10.17
N GLY A 350 -7.34 -16.60 9.18
CA GLY A 350 -6.44 -15.46 9.34
C GLY A 350 -7.02 -14.40 10.28
N THR A 351 -8.33 -14.13 10.22
CA THR A 351 -8.97 -13.19 11.16
C THR A 351 -8.95 -13.74 12.59
N PHE A 352 -9.23 -15.02 12.78
CA PHE A 352 -9.09 -15.67 14.09
C PHE A 352 -7.67 -15.56 14.60
N PHE A 353 -6.68 -15.94 13.80
CA PHE A 353 -5.26 -15.83 14.15
C PHE A 353 -4.89 -14.39 14.51
N ALA A 354 -5.27 -13.41 13.70
CA ALA A 354 -4.98 -12.00 13.92
C ALA A 354 -5.63 -11.45 15.20
N LEU A 355 -6.88 -11.81 15.49
CA LEU A 355 -7.59 -11.44 16.72
C LEU A 355 -6.86 -11.95 17.96
N PHE A 356 -6.54 -13.24 18.00
CA PHE A 356 -5.82 -13.81 19.14
C PHE A 356 -4.40 -13.25 19.25
N PHE A 357 -3.70 -13.12 18.13
CA PHE A 357 -2.37 -12.53 18.09
C PHE A 357 -2.38 -11.11 18.67
N ALA A 358 -3.30 -10.26 18.21
CA ALA A 358 -3.46 -8.90 18.73
C ALA A 358 -3.79 -8.90 20.23
N TYR A 359 -4.72 -9.74 20.67
CA TYR A 359 -5.10 -9.86 22.08
C TYR A 359 -3.91 -10.23 22.99
N TYR A 360 -3.13 -11.24 22.60
CA TYR A 360 -2.00 -11.71 23.39
C TYR A 360 -0.81 -10.75 23.37
N VAL A 361 -0.53 -10.12 22.22
CA VAL A 361 0.51 -9.10 22.12
C VAL A 361 0.15 -7.88 22.98
N GLU A 362 -1.14 -7.50 23.03
CA GLU A 362 -1.56 -6.34 23.80
C GLU A 362 -1.47 -6.56 25.32
N LYS A 363 -1.75 -7.79 25.78
CA LYS A 363 -1.59 -8.19 27.19
C LYS A 363 -0.13 -8.24 27.66
N ARG A 364 0.84 -8.39 26.76
CA ARG A 364 2.26 -8.49 27.15
C ARG A 364 2.84 -7.13 27.51
N ARG A 365 3.77 -7.13 28.47
CA ARG A 365 4.53 -5.94 28.88
C ARG A 365 6.02 -6.17 28.62
N GLY A 366 6.78 -5.08 28.48
CA GLY A 366 8.23 -5.12 28.32
C GLY A 366 8.72 -5.25 26.86
N TRP A 367 9.96 -5.73 26.71
CA TRP A 367 10.68 -5.77 25.43
C TRP A 367 10.14 -6.82 24.44
N LEU A 368 9.65 -7.96 24.95
CA LEU A 368 9.07 -9.04 24.14
C LEU A 368 7.87 -8.57 23.30
N LYS A 369 7.01 -7.70 23.84
CA LYS A 369 5.90 -7.08 23.08
C LYS A 369 6.44 -6.32 21.86
N LYS A 370 7.50 -5.53 22.04
CA LYS A 370 8.12 -4.74 20.97
C LYS A 370 8.70 -5.62 19.87
N VAL A 371 9.39 -6.69 20.24
CA VAL A 371 10.00 -7.64 19.28
C VAL A 371 8.92 -8.37 18.48
N ILE A 372 7.90 -8.90 19.14
CA ILE A 372 6.82 -9.63 18.46
C ILE A 372 6.03 -8.71 17.53
N TYR A 373 5.73 -7.48 17.97
CA TYR A 373 5.06 -6.49 17.13
C TYR A 373 5.92 -6.09 15.93
N PHE A 374 7.24 -5.91 16.13
CA PHE A 374 8.18 -5.64 15.05
C PHE A 374 8.18 -6.78 14.03
N LEU A 375 8.37 -8.04 14.48
CA LEU A 375 8.37 -9.22 13.60
C LEU A 375 7.06 -9.35 12.81
N ALA A 376 5.90 -9.15 13.46
CA ALA A 376 4.60 -9.23 12.79
C ALA A 376 4.41 -8.17 11.70
N MET A 377 5.11 -7.03 11.78
CA MET A 377 5.05 -5.99 10.75
C MET A 377 5.98 -6.25 9.58
N ILE A 378 7.02 -7.07 9.72
CA ILE A 378 8.03 -7.26 8.66
C ILE A 378 7.43 -7.74 7.32
N PRO A 379 6.50 -8.71 7.28
CA PRO A 379 5.90 -9.16 6.01
C PRO A 379 5.15 -8.08 5.25
N TYR A 380 4.71 -7.02 5.93
CA TYR A 380 4.09 -5.86 5.30
C TYR A 380 5.14 -4.89 4.71
N VAL A 381 6.35 -4.86 5.28
CA VAL A 381 7.42 -3.92 4.93
C VAL A 381 8.30 -4.45 3.83
N LEU A 382 8.66 -5.74 3.90
CA LEU A 382 9.54 -6.38 2.95
C LEU A 382 8.77 -6.96 1.77
N PRO A 383 9.38 -6.98 0.57
CA PRO A 383 8.77 -7.65 -0.55
C PRO A 383 8.58 -9.13 -0.27
N GLY A 384 7.53 -9.70 -0.86
CA GLY A 384 7.28 -11.14 -0.78
C GLY A 384 8.46 -11.99 -1.26
N THR A 385 9.36 -11.43 -2.08
CA THR A 385 10.60 -12.10 -2.51
C THR A 385 11.58 -12.39 -1.37
N CYS A 386 11.37 -11.82 -0.18
CA CYS A 386 12.16 -12.09 1.03
C CYS A 386 11.69 -13.32 1.82
N PHE A 387 10.52 -13.89 1.50
CA PHE A 387 9.87 -14.95 2.27
C PHE A 387 9.76 -16.26 1.52
#